data_AF-A0AAV5NV04-F1
#
_entry.id   AF-A0AAV5NV04-F1
#
_cell.length_a   1.000
_cell.length_b   1.000
_cell.length_c   1.000
_cell.angle_alpha   90.00
_cell.angle_beta   90.00
_cell.angle_gamma   90.00
#
_symmetry.space_group_name_H-M   'P 1'
#
loop_
_entity.id
_entity.type
_entity.pdbx_description
1 polymer ?
#
loop_
_entity_poly.entity_id
_entity_poly.type
_entity_poly.pdbx_seq_one_letter_code
_entity_poly.pdbx_strand_id
1 'polypeptide(L)'
;MFECQKQHIEYMRFETKVVKLQILLEQLRNSAINRNTQQGVKVFDWALDSLSKTISVDEFNKILEKVRKALSGIEAHGKFTVKESELVDSIRNLYLLEP
;
A
#
# COMPACT_ATOMS: atom_id res chain seq x y z
N MET A 1 -15.23 -21.29 -21.34
CA MET A 1 -13.85 -20.88 -21.72
C MET A 1 -13.55 -19.42 -21.38
N PHE A 2 -14.45 -18.46 -21.67
CA PHE A 2 -14.23 -17.03 -21.36
C PHE A 2 -14.18 -16.67 -19.87
N GLU A 3 -14.91 -17.38 -19.00
CA GLU A 3 -14.94 -17.07 -17.56
C GLU A 3 -13.64 -17.43 -16.84
N CYS A 4 -12.99 -18.54 -17.24
CA CYS A 4 -11.71 -18.97 -16.68
C CYS A 4 -10.56 -18.00 -17.03
N GLN A 5 -10.55 -17.43 -18.25
CA GLN A 5 -9.59 -16.39 -18.65
C GLN A 5 -9.79 -15.08 -17.88
N LYS A 6 -11.05 -14.68 -17.61
CA LYS A 6 -11.34 -13.47 -16.82
C LYS A 6 -10.84 -13.60 -15.38
N GLN A 7 -11.14 -14.71 -14.71
CA GLN A 7 -10.68 -14.97 -13.34
C GLN A 7 -9.15 -14.96 -13.24
N HIS A 8 -8.44 -15.54 -14.21
CA HIS A 8 -6.98 -15.55 -14.21
C HIS A 8 -6.37 -14.15 -14.36
N ILE A 9 -6.94 -13.31 -15.22
CA ILE A 9 -6.50 -11.91 -15.41
C ILE A 9 -6.72 -11.09 -14.13
N GLU A 10 -7.85 -11.29 -13.46
CA GLU A 10 -8.17 -10.60 -12.21
C GLU A 10 -7.23 -11.00 -11.07
N TYR A 11 -6.94 -12.30 -10.96
CA TYR A 11 -5.97 -12.81 -9.99
C TYR A 11 -4.57 -12.21 -10.21
N MET A 12 -4.09 -12.17 -11.46
CA MET A 12 -2.80 -11.56 -11.79
C MET A 12 -2.77 -10.05 -11.49
N ARG A 13 -3.89 -9.34 -11.73
CA ARG A 13 -4.03 -7.92 -11.37
C ARG A 13 -3.99 -7.72 -9.86
N PHE A 14 -4.60 -8.61 -9.09
CA PHE A 14 -4.58 -8.60 -7.64
C PHE A 14 -3.15 -8.75 -7.11
N GLU A 15 -2.43 -9.81 -7.50
CA GLU A 15 -1.04 -10.04 -7.08
C GLU A 15 -0.13 -8.86 -7.46
N THR A 16 -0.27 -8.34 -8.67
CA THR A 16 0.51 -7.18 -9.13
C THR A 16 0.30 -5.95 -8.24
N LYS A 17 -0.94 -5.68 -7.82
CA LYS A 17 -1.25 -4.55 -6.93
C LYS A 17 -0.72 -4.77 -5.51
N VAL A 18 -0.79 -5.99 -4.99
CA VAL A 18 -0.21 -6.35 -3.68
C VAL A 18 1.29 -6.09 -3.69
N VAL A 19 2.01 -6.63 -4.68
CA VAL A 19 3.47 -6.46 -4.82
C VAL A 19 3.84 -4.99 -4.99
N LYS A 20 3.10 -4.25 -5.81
CA LYS A 20 3.35 -2.80 -6.01
C LYS A 20 3.20 -2.03 -4.71
N LEU A 21 2.17 -2.32 -3.92
CA LEU A 21 1.96 -1.65 -2.63
C LEU A 21 3.06 -2.01 -1.62
N GLN A 22 3.51 -3.28 -1.57
CA GLN A 22 4.62 -3.71 -0.72
C GLN A 22 5.91 -2.93 -1.02
N ILE A 23 6.31 -2.83 -2.29
CA ILE A 23 7.51 -2.09 -2.70
C ILE A 23 7.44 -0.61 -2.27
N LEU A 24 6.30 0.03 -2.48
CA LEU A 24 6.11 1.44 -2.10
C LEU A 24 6.19 1.63 -0.57
N LEU A 25 5.59 0.71 0.19
CA LEU A 25 5.61 0.73 1.65
C LEU A 25 7.00 0.46 2.23
N GLU A 26 7.79 -0.45 1.64
CA GLU A 26 9.18 -0.68 2.04
C GLU A 26 10.04 0.56 1.86
N GLN A 27 9.85 1.29 0.75
CA GLN A 27 10.57 2.54 0.50
C GLN A 27 10.18 3.62 1.50
N LEU A 28 8.89 3.78 1.80
CA LEU A 28 8.41 4.71 2.82
C LEU A 28 8.88 4.33 4.23
N ARG A 29 8.91 3.03 4.56
CA ARG A 29 9.46 2.51 5.80
C ARG A 29 10.93 2.86 5.96
N ASN A 30 11.74 2.60 4.93
CA ASN A 30 13.17 2.94 4.96
C ASN A 30 13.39 4.44 5.12
N SER A 31 12.56 5.27 4.48
CA SER A 31 12.57 6.71 4.69
C SER A 31 12.21 7.09 6.14
N ALA A 32 11.16 6.47 6.71
CA ALA A 32 10.74 6.69 8.08
C ALA A 32 11.83 6.30 9.10
N ILE A 33 12.56 5.20 8.87
CA ILE A 33 13.72 4.77 9.65
C ILE A 33 14.83 5.82 9.57
N ASN A 34 15.20 6.26 8.36
CA ASN A 34 16.25 7.25 8.14
C ASN A 34 15.95 8.60 8.82
N ARG A 35 14.66 8.95 8.90
CA ARG A 35 14.19 10.18 9.57
C ARG A 35 13.91 9.98 11.06
N ASN A 36 14.15 8.79 11.59
CA ASN A 36 13.86 8.40 12.98
C ASN A 36 12.39 8.65 13.41
N THR A 37 11.46 8.43 12.50
CA THR A 37 10.01 8.62 12.74
C THR A 37 9.36 7.31 13.18
N GLN A 38 9.43 7.02 14.48
CA GLN A 38 8.96 5.75 15.06
C GLN A 38 7.48 5.43 14.76
N GLN A 39 6.63 6.45 14.67
CA GLN A 39 5.22 6.27 14.30
C GLN A 39 5.05 5.83 12.84
N GLY A 40 5.81 6.44 11.92
CA GLY A 40 5.79 6.06 10.50
C GLY A 40 6.27 4.63 10.30
N VAL A 41 7.35 4.23 10.98
CA VAL A 41 7.87 2.85 10.95
C VAL A 41 6.79 1.85 11.38
N LYS A 42 6.13 2.08 12.52
CA LYS A 42 5.05 1.19 13.02
C LYS A 42 3.89 1.06 12.03
N VAL A 43 3.48 2.17 11.41
CA VAL A 43 2.41 2.16 10.41
C VAL A 43 2.79 1.30 9.20
N PHE A 44 4.00 1.49 8.68
CA PHE A 44 4.45 0.77 7.49
C PHE A 44 4.78 -0.71 7.76
N ASP A 45 5.32 -1.03 8.94
CA ASP A 45 5.50 -2.42 9.40
C ASP A 45 4.16 -3.16 9.48
N TRP A 46 3.15 -2.55 10.11
CA TRP A 46 1.82 -3.15 10.20
C TRP A 46 1.22 -3.40 8.81
N ALA A 47 1.38 -2.45 7.88
CA ALA A 47 0.85 -2.58 6.54
C ALA A 47 1.53 -3.71 5.74
N LEU A 48 2.86 -3.81 5.83
CA LEU A 48 3.64 -4.88 5.19
C LEU A 48 3.30 -6.26 5.74
N ASP A 49 3.19 -6.39 7.07
CA ASP A 49 2.78 -7.63 7.73
C ASP A 49 1.34 -8.03 7.37
N SER A 50 0.45 -7.05 7.19
CA SER A 50 -0.92 -7.31 6.76
C SER A 50 -0.97 -7.79 5.30
N LEU A 51 -0.17 -7.19 4.41
CA LEU A 51 -0.12 -7.55 2.99
C LEU A 51 0.46 -8.95 2.76
N SER A 52 1.45 -9.38 3.56
CA SER A 52 2.03 -10.73 3.42
C SER A 52 1.04 -11.86 3.74
N LYS A 53 -0.05 -11.54 4.45
CA LYS A 53 -1.10 -12.48 4.86
C LYS A 53 -2.38 -12.33 4.03
N THR A 54 -2.43 -11.35 3.14
CA THR A 54 -3.63 -11.02 2.38
C THR A 54 -3.82 -12.01 1.24
N ILE A 55 -5.00 -12.66 1.20
CA ILE A 55 -5.35 -13.62 0.16
C ILE A 55 -6.54 -13.18 -0.68
N SER A 56 -7.21 -12.09 -0.29
CA SER A 56 -8.44 -11.62 -0.92
C SER A 56 -8.37 -10.15 -1.31
N VAL A 57 -9.16 -9.81 -2.35
CA VAL A 57 -9.36 -8.45 -2.83
C VAL A 57 -9.91 -7.53 -1.72
N ASP A 58 -10.87 -8.01 -0.94
CA ASP A 58 -11.49 -7.23 0.13
C ASP A 58 -10.51 -6.86 1.25
N GLU A 59 -9.65 -7.80 1.64
CA GLU A 59 -8.58 -7.55 2.62
C GLU A 59 -7.58 -6.53 2.09
N PHE A 60 -7.16 -6.68 0.83
CA PHE A 60 -6.26 -5.71 0.20
C PHE A 60 -6.88 -4.31 0.17
N ASN A 61 -8.15 -4.19 -0.20
CA ASN A 61 -8.86 -2.92 -0.24
C ASN A 61 -8.93 -2.26 1.15
N LYS A 62 -9.22 -3.04 2.20
CA LYS A 62 -9.23 -2.56 3.59
C LYS A 62 -7.84 -2.10 4.05
N ILE A 63 -6.79 -2.82 3.68
CA ILE A 63 -5.41 -2.44 4.01
C ILE A 63 -5.03 -1.15 3.29
N LEU A 64 -5.28 -1.06 1.99
CA LEU A 64 -4.98 0.12 1.19
C LEU A 64 -5.71 1.37 1.71
N GLU A 65 -6.97 1.23 2.12
CA GLU A 65 -7.73 2.33 2.73
C GLU A 65 -7.09 2.79 4.06
N LYS A 66 -6.72 1.85 4.93
CA LYS A 66 -6.04 2.18 6.20
C LYS A 66 -4.69 2.85 5.97
N VAL A 67 -3.91 2.38 5.00
CA VAL A 67 -2.64 3.02 4.59
C VAL A 67 -2.90 4.46 4.15
N ARG A 68 -3.88 4.72 3.29
CA ARG A 68 -4.22 6.08 2.83
C ARG A 68 -4.61 7.02 3.97
N LYS A 69 -5.40 6.53 4.93
CA LYS A 69 -5.76 7.30 6.13
C LYS A 69 -4.53 7.63 6.97
N ALA A 70 -3.65 6.66 7.17
CA ALA A 70 -2.41 6.87 7.91
C ALA A 70 -1.49 7.88 7.22
N LEU A 71 -1.32 7.81 5.90
CA LEU A 71 -0.55 8.78 5.12
C LEU A 71 -1.12 10.20 5.24
N SER A 72 -2.45 10.34 5.20
CA SER A 72 -3.12 11.64 5.40
C SER A 72 -2.87 12.19 6.80
N GLY A 73 -2.85 11.33 7.83
CA GLY A 73 -2.49 11.71 9.19
C GLY A 73 -1.03 12.16 9.33
N ILE A 74 -0.11 11.45 8.66
CA ILE A 74 1.32 11.83 8.65
C ILE A 74 1.50 13.19 7.97
N GLU A 75 0.81 13.45 6.86
CA GLU A 75 0.85 14.74 6.14
C GLU A 75 0.26 15.90 6.96
N ALA A 76 -0.79 15.64 7.74
CA ALA A 76 -1.41 16.65 8.60
C ALA A 76 -0.49 17.07 9.76
N HIS A 77 0.37 16.17 10.25
CA HIS A 77 1.22 16.40 11.42
C HIS A 77 2.72 16.52 11.09
N GLY A 78 3.11 16.34 9.82
CA GLY A 78 4.49 16.36 9.37
C GLY A 78 4.61 16.60 7.87
N LYS A 79 5.82 16.92 7.40
CA LYS A 79 6.08 17.08 5.96
C LYS A 79 6.75 15.85 5.39
N PHE A 80 6.23 15.37 4.27
CA PHE A 80 6.93 14.46 3.38
C PHE A 80 8.06 15.20 2.67
N THR A 81 9.16 14.51 2.42
CA THR A 81 10.16 14.91 1.42
C THR A 81 9.56 14.78 0.02
N VAL A 82 10.19 15.41 -0.97
CA VAL A 82 9.76 15.29 -2.38
C VAL A 82 9.64 13.82 -2.80
N LYS A 83 10.65 13.01 -2.48
CA LYS A 83 10.66 11.58 -2.78
C LYS A 83 9.53 10.82 -2.08
N GLU A 84 9.27 11.10 -0.80
CA GLU A 84 8.14 10.47 -0.08
C GLU A 84 6.80 10.88 -0.69
N SER A 85 6.64 12.13 -1.12
CA SER A 85 5.42 12.61 -1.77
C SER A 85 5.13 11.83 -3.06
N GLU A 86 6.14 11.60 -3.90
CA GLU A 86 6.00 10.80 -5.14
C GLU A 86 5.54 9.35 -4.85
N LEU A 87 6.04 8.76 -3.77
CA LEU A 87 5.62 7.43 -3.32
C LEU A 87 4.18 7.44 -2.80
N VAL A 88 3.83 8.45 -2.00
CA VAL A 88 2.47 8.64 -1.49
C VAL A 88 1.47 8.81 -2.63
N ASP A 89 1.81 9.59 -3.66
CA ASP A 89 0.96 9.78 -4.83
C ASP A 89 0.83 8.49 -5.64
N SER A 90 1.90 7.69 -5.73
CA SER A 90 1.84 6.35 -6.32
C SER A 90 0.86 5.42 -5.58
N ILE A 91 0.79 5.52 -4.24
CA ILE A 91 -0.18 4.77 -3.42
C ILE A 91 -1.60 5.32 -3.58
N ARG A 92 -1.78 6.63 -3.68
CA ARG A 92 -3.09 7.26 -3.93
C ARG A 92 -3.65 6.87 -5.29
N ASN A 93 -2.79 6.69 -6.29
CA ASN A 93 -3.16 6.26 -7.64
C ASN A 93 -3.32 4.73 -7.80
N LEU A 94 -3.05 3.93 -6.75
CA LEU A 94 -3.40 2.49 -6.77
C LEU A 94 -4.92 2.32 -6.65
N TYR A 95 -5.60 1.96 -7.72
CA TYR A 95 -7.07 1.75 -7.67
C TYR A 95 -7.45 0.59 -6.75
N LEU A 96 -8.56 0.73 -6.02
CA LEU A 96 -9.23 -0.40 -5.37
C LEU A 96 -9.62 -1.43 -6.45
N LEU A 97 -9.67 -2.70 -6.09
CA LEU A 97 -10.23 -3.73 -6.96
C LEU A 97 -11.72 -3.80 -6.68
N GLU A 98 -12.54 -3.77 -7.73
CA GLU A 98 -13.98 -4.03 -7.55
C GLU A 98 -14.16 -5.52 -7.18
N PRO A 99 -15.03 -5.83 -6.20
CA PRO A 99 -15.32 -7.20 -5.80
C PRO A 99 -16.11 -7.98 -6.86
#